data_AF-A0A0E0MD85-F1
#
_entry.id   AF-A0A0E0MD85-F1
#
_cell.length_a   1.000
_cell.length_b   1.000
_cell.length_c   1.000
_cell.angle_alpha   90.00
_cell.angle_beta   90.00
_cell.angle_gamma   90.00
#
_symmetry.space_group_name_H-M   'P 1'
#
loop_
_entity.id
_entity.type
_entity.pdbx_description
1 polymer ?
#
loop_
_entity_poly.entity_id
_entity_poly.type
_entity_poly.pdbx_seq_one_letter_code
_entity_poly.pdbx_strand_id
1 'polypeptide(L)' 'MDCFEWGDGYLDRFGLIYVDRKTLMRYRKESSYWIAGFLKRQY' A
#
# COMPACT_ATOMS: atom_id res chain seq x y z
N MET A 1 -0.26 2.38 -3.92
CA MET A 1 0.89 2.47 -2.98
C MET A 1 0.68 3.70 -2.11
N ASP A 2 1.35 3.81 -0.98
CA ASP A 2 1.25 5.01 -0.15
C ASP A 2 1.70 6.24 -0.95
N CYS A 3 0.92 7.31 -0.85
CA CYS A 3 1.10 8.53 -1.62
C CYS A 3 0.80 9.76 -0.77
N PHE A 4 0.83 10.94 -1.41
CA PHE A 4 0.39 12.19 -0.81
C PHE A 4 -1.14 12.24 -0.81
N GLU A 5 -1.73 12.55 0.34
CA GLU A 5 -3.16 12.71 0.57
C GLU A 5 -3.46 14.15 0.95
N TRP A 6 -3.60 15.01 -0.07
CA TRP A 6 -4.11 16.39 0.02
C TRP A 6 -3.85 17.12 1.35
N GLY A 7 -4.90 17.36 2.14
CA GLY A 7 -4.83 18.14 3.39
C GLY A 7 -4.00 17.49 4.49
N ASP A 8 -3.91 16.15 4.49
CA ASP A 8 -3.21 15.37 5.52
C ASP A 8 -1.76 15.03 5.10
N GLY A 9 -1.35 15.48 3.91
CA GLY A 9 0.00 15.33 3.40
C GLY A 9 0.40 13.86 3.28
N TYR A 10 1.31 13.40 4.14
CA TYR A 10 1.75 12.00 4.12
C TYR A 10 1.56 11.30 5.47
N LEU A 11 0.62 11.80 6.28
CA LEU A 11 0.21 11.17 7.53
C LEU A 11 -0.57 9.89 7.23
N ASP A 12 -1.53 9.98 6.31
CA ASP A 12 -2.35 8.85 5.91
C ASP A 12 -1.69 7.94 4.87
N ARG A 13 -2.05 6.65 4.93
CA ARG A 13 -1.38 5.57 4.19
C ARG A 13 -2.34 4.50 3.69
N PHE A 14 -3.08 4.84 2.64
CA PHE A 14 -4.13 3.97 2.07
C PHE A 14 -3.62 2.86 1.14
N GLY A 15 -2.37 2.93 0.68
CA GLY A 15 -1.88 2.02 -0.34
C GLY A 15 -1.68 0.59 0.18
N LEU A 16 -1.84 -0.40 -0.71
CA LEU A 16 -1.45 -1.79 -0.46
C LEU A 16 0.08 -1.99 -0.32
N ILE A 17 0.86 -0.99 -0.74
CA ILE A 17 2.32 -0.98 -0.75
C ILE A 17 2.78 0.20 0.10
N TYR A 18 3.53 -0.08 1.16
CA TYR A 18 4.23 0.94 1.93
C TYR A 18 5.43 1.47 1.15
N VAL A 19 5.64 2.79 1.21
CA VAL A 19 6.79 3.47 0.62
C VAL A 19 7.58 4.14 1.73
N ASP A 20 8.83 3.72 1.94
CA ASP A 20 9.75 4.51 2.76
C ASP A 20 10.15 5.76 1.98
N ARG A 21 9.71 6.93 2.43
CA ARG A 21 9.93 8.20 1.72
C ARG A 21 11.38 8.65 1.74
N LYS A 22 12.22 8.15 2.65
CA LYS A 22 13.65 8.52 2.70
C LYS A 22 14.46 7.77 1.65
N THR A 23 14.11 6.51 1.39
CA THR A 23 14.87 5.59 0.53
C THR A 23 14.17 5.25 -0.78
N LEU A 24 12.87 5.58 -0.87
CA LEU A 24 11.95 5.17 -1.93
C LEU A 24 11.82 3.64 -2.08
N MET A 25 12.20 2.87 -1.07
CA MET A 25 11.96 1.43 -1.05
C MET A 25 10.47 1.14 -0.88
N ARG A 26 10.00 0.08 -1.56
CA ARG A 26 8.60 -0.34 -1.55
C ARG A 26 8.47 -1.68 -0.85
N TYR A 27 7.48 -1.77 0.04
CA TYR A 27 7.22 -2.96 0.84
C TYR A 27 5.74 -3.34 0.72
N ARG A 28 5.47 -4.61 0.45
CA ARG A 28 4.11 -5.13 0.42
C ARG A 28 3.54 -5.14 1.84
N LYS A 29 2.32 -4.60 2.00
CA LYS A 29 1.56 -4.73 3.26
C LYS A 29 0.77 -6.05 3.26
N GLU A 30 0.32 -6.47 4.44
CA GLU A 30 -0.54 -7.65 4.60
C GLU A 30 -1.80 -7.60 3.74
N SER A 31 -2.40 -6.41 3.60
CA SER A 31 -3.57 -6.20 2.73
C SER A 31 -3.28 -6.54 1.26
N SER A 32 -2.04 -6.36 0.78
CA SER A 32 -1.67 -6.75 -0.58
C SER A 32 -1.66 -8.26 -0.78
N TYR A 33 -1.24 -9.03 0.22
CA TYR A 33 -1.26 -10.49 0.17
C TYR A 33 -2.69 -11.01 0.28
N TRP A 34 -3.49 -10.41 1.17
CA TRP A 34 -4.89 -10.76 1.32
C TRP A 34 -5.67 -10.58 0.02
N ILE A 35 -5.57 -9.41 -0.63
CA ILE A 35 -6.33 -9.14 -1.86
C ILE A 35 -5.83 -10.02 -3.02
N ALA A 36 -4.53 -10.30 -3.10
CA ALA A 36 -3.99 -11.23 -4.08
C ALA A 36 -4.56 -12.65 -3.90
N GLY A 37 -4.67 -13.12 -2.65
CA GLY A 37 -5.30 -14.40 -2.33
C GLY A 37 -6.81 -14.39 -2.63
N PHE A 38 -7.51 -13.30 -2.32
CA PHE A 38 -8.92 -13.12 -2.61
C PHE A 38 -9.20 -13.22 -4.11
N LEU A 39 -8.44 -12.51 -4.94
CA LEU A 39 -8.60 -12.51 -6.40
C LEU A 39 -8.27 -13.87 -7.03
N LYS A 40 -7.30 -14.61 -6.46
CA LYS A 40 -6.95 -15.96 -6.94
C LYS A 40 -8.02 -17.02 -6.66
N ARG A 41 -8.90 -16.80 -5.67
CA ARG A 41 -9.98 -17.75 -5.32
C ARG A 41 -11.22 -17.63 -6.23
N GLN A 42 -11.23 -16.69 -7.16
CA GLN A 42 -12.39 -16.40 -8.02
C GLN A 42 -12.36 -17.18 -9.35
N TYR A 43 -11.68 -18.33 -9.40
CA TYR A 43 -11.63 -19.25 -10.55
C TYR A 43 -11.81 -20.70 -10.11
#